data_AF-A0A4Z1G5J2-F1
#
_entry.id   AF-A0A4Z1G5J2-F1
#
_cell.length_a   1.000
_cell.length_b   1.000
_cell.length_c   1.000
_cell.angle_alpha   90.00
_cell.angle_beta   90.00
_cell.angle_gamma   90.00
#
_symmetry.space_group_name_H-M   'P 1'
#
loop_
_entity.id
_entity.type
_entity.pdbx_description
1 polymer ?
#
loop_
_entity_poly.entity_id
_entity_poly.type
_entity_poly.pdbx_seq_one_letter_code
_entity_poly.pdbx_strand_id
1 'polypeptide(L)'
;MFGGKVHIIGSPELINSLQRQGKTVSFWYLEAQFTAELGGLSSDGMKKLVVNLEPASEKPSLLIDGLKATQQAISPLGGIDDMIRGPENPYRDSKIEAGFWDFADDNVTLLLTKFLPCFAACKAIKGRAIVVEAMSQYFTKGAQKNGSSLVKARYASLSTEMSHDDLARFECVNGIAIMTNMVPAAFWTIFHIFPDPELLEEVRKQVLKDAPILFSAQQEALRFRATGTQPRMIMGDMILGNNQYLLRKDSMVIIANRALHYSKETWGETADLFRANHFCGKVPGPAF
;
A
#
# COMPACT_ATOMS: atom_id res chain seq x y z
N MET A 1 1.55 -5.36 18.88
CA MET A 1 0.37 -5.18 18.01
C MET A 1 -0.53 -6.43 17.95
N PHE A 2 -0.01 -7.65 17.84
CA PHE A 2 -0.81 -8.86 17.54
C PHE A 2 -1.21 -9.74 18.74
N GLY A 3 -1.86 -9.18 19.76
CA GLY A 3 -2.26 -9.96 20.95
C GLY A 3 -3.49 -10.86 20.75
N GLY A 4 -4.24 -10.66 19.66
CA GLY A 4 -5.49 -11.37 19.37
C GLY A 4 -5.31 -12.61 18.48
N LYS A 5 -6.39 -13.39 18.35
CA LYS A 5 -6.44 -14.54 17.44
C LYS A 5 -6.33 -14.06 15.99
N VAL A 6 -5.52 -14.75 15.18
CA VAL A 6 -5.42 -14.50 13.73
C VAL A 6 -6.22 -15.55 12.99
N HIS A 7 -7.09 -15.09 12.09
CA HIS A 7 -7.93 -15.90 11.21
C HIS A 7 -7.46 -15.72 9.77
N ILE A 8 -7.54 -16.77 8.96
CA ILE A 8 -7.23 -16.72 7.52
C ILE A 8 -8.48 -17.11 6.75
N ILE A 9 -8.88 -16.28 5.78
CA ILE A 9 -9.99 -16.57 4.88
C ILE A 9 -9.46 -16.72 3.46
N GLY A 10 -9.66 -17.90 2.88
CA GLY A 10 -9.36 -18.21 1.48
C GLY A 10 -10.58 -18.54 0.61
N SER A 11 -11.78 -18.68 1.21
CA SER A 11 -13.02 -18.95 0.45
C SER A 11 -13.56 -17.65 -0.15
N PRO A 12 -13.84 -17.60 -1.47
CA PRO A 12 -14.46 -16.43 -2.11
C PRO A 12 -15.77 -15.99 -1.44
N GLU A 13 -16.61 -16.94 -1.03
CA GLU A 13 -17.90 -16.67 -0.39
C GLU A 13 -17.74 -15.99 0.96
N LEU A 14 -16.81 -16.48 1.79
CA LEU A 14 -16.50 -15.89 3.09
C LEU A 14 -15.85 -14.50 2.94
N ILE A 15 -15.00 -14.32 1.93
CA ILE A 15 -14.39 -13.00 1.66
C ILE A 15 -15.47 -11.99 1.26
N ASN A 16 -16.39 -12.36 0.36
CA ASN A 16 -17.52 -11.53 -0.03
C ASN A 16 -18.47 -11.24 1.15
N SER A 17 -18.65 -12.19 2.07
CA SER A 17 -19.41 -11.99 3.30
C SER A 17 -18.73 -10.98 4.24
N LEU A 18 -17.41 -11.06 4.40
CA LEU A 18 -16.61 -10.13 5.20
C LEU A 18 -16.64 -8.71 4.62
N GLN A 19 -16.44 -8.56 3.30
CA GLN A 19 -16.40 -7.25 2.64
C GLN A 19 -17.72 -6.48 2.74
N ARG A 20 -18.87 -7.19 2.73
CA ARG A 20 -20.19 -6.59 2.96
C ARG A 20 -20.38 -6.02 4.38
N GLN A 21 -19.55 -6.43 5.34
CA GLN A 21 -19.56 -5.96 6.71
C GLN A 21 -18.41 -4.98 7.00
N GLY A 22 -18.03 -4.15 6.01
CA GLY A 22 -16.91 -3.21 6.13
C GLY A 22 -16.97 -2.19 7.29
N LYS A 23 -18.12 -2.05 7.97
CA LYS A 23 -18.28 -1.21 9.17
C LYS A 23 -17.86 -1.87 10.48
N THR A 24 -17.55 -3.17 10.49
CA THR A 24 -17.09 -3.88 11.71
C THR A 24 -15.66 -4.35 11.59
N VAL A 25 -15.01 -4.09 10.46
CA VAL A 25 -13.63 -4.47 10.18
C VAL A 25 -12.84 -3.28 9.65
N SER A 26 -11.60 -3.11 10.09
CA SER A 26 -10.78 -1.94 9.71
C SER A 26 -9.41 -2.36 9.19
N PHE A 27 -9.07 -1.88 7.99
CA PHE A 27 -7.69 -1.86 7.50
C PHE A 27 -6.95 -0.64 8.05
N TRP A 28 -7.62 0.52 8.08
CA TRP A 28 -7.04 1.81 8.44
C TRP A 28 -6.45 1.83 9.85
N TYR A 29 -7.08 1.13 10.79
CA TYR A 29 -6.55 0.97 12.15
C TYR A 29 -5.16 0.30 12.15
N LEU A 30 -4.99 -0.76 11.34
CA LEU A 30 -3.70 -1.44 11.20
C LEU A 30 -2.69 -0.56 10.48
N GLU A 31 -3.10 0.09 9.40
CA GLU A 31 -2.22 0.98 8.64
C GLU A 31 -1.67 2.10 9.52
N ALA A 32 -2.50 2.74 10.34
CA ALA A 32 -2.07 3.78 11.27
C ALA A 32 -1.06 3.25 12.29
N GLN A 33 -1.36 2.11 12.91
CA GLN A 33 -0.47 1.50 13.89
C GLN A 33 0.85 1.04 13.26
N PHE A 34 0.80 0.39 12.10
CA PHE A 34 2.00 -0.01 11.36
C PHE A 34 2.83 1.20 10.97
N THR A 35 2.20 2.26 10.48
CA THR A 35 2.91 3.50 10.12
C THR A 35 3.61 4.10 11.34
N ALA A 36 2.91 4.19 12.47
CA ALA A 36 3.49 4.71 13.70
C ALA A 36 4.66 3.85 14.23
N GLU A 37 4.47 2.52 14.30
CA GLU A 37 5.49 1.61 14.83
C GLU A 37 6.69 1.45 13.88
N LEU A 38 6.46 1.22 12.58
CA LEU A 38 7.52 1.08 11.57
C LEU A 38 8.28 2.39 11.39
N GLY A 39 7.57 3.51 11.34
CA GLY A 39 8.20 4.83 11.20
C GLY A 39 8.96 5.23 12.45
N GLY A 40 8.56 4.73 13.62
CA GLY A 40 9.09 5.16 14.91
C GLY A 40 8.59 6.56 15.29
N LEU A 41 7.32 6.85 15.00
CA LEU A 41 6.71 8.14 15.29
C LEU A 41 6.69 8.42 16.81
N SER A 42 6.67 9.70 17.16
CA SER A 42 6.48 10.15 18.52
C SER A 42 5.12 9.67 19.08
N SER A 43 5.00 9.63 20.41
CA SER A 43 3.73 9.29 21.05
C SER A 43 2.59 10.25 20.69
N ASP A 44 2.90 11.52 20.37
CA ASP A 44 1.92 12.50 19.91
C ASP A 44 1.48 12.20 18.47
N GLY A 45 2.44 12.00 17.55
CA GLY A 45 2.15 11.63 16.16
C GLY A 45 1.36 10.32 16.06
N MET A 46 1.71 9.31 16.85
CA MET A 46 0.95 8.05 16.93
C MET A 46 -0.49 8.28 17.38
N LYS A 47 -0.70 9.06 18.46
CA LYS A 47 -2.05 9.36 18.96
C LYS A 47 -2.90 10.04 17.89
N LYS A 48 -2.34 11.03 17.19
CA LYS A 48 -3.05 11.77 16.13
C LYS A 48 -3.43 10.87 14.95
N LEU A 49 -2.56 9.94 14.55
CA LEU A 49 -2.86 9.01 13.45
C LEU A 49 -3.99 8.04 13.77
N VAL A 50 -4.06 7.54 15.02
CA VAL A 50 -5.05 6.50 15.38
C VAL A 50 -6.42 7.04 15.79
N VAL A 51 -6.55 8.35 15.97
CA VAL A 51 -7.80 8.99 16.40
C VAL A 51 -8.89 8.84 15.33
N ASN A 52 -10.09 8.50 15.79
CA ASN A 52 -11.32 8.41 14.99
C ASN A 52 -11.26 7.38 13.84
N LEU A 53 -10.47 6.31 13.99
CA LEU A 53 -10.31 5.25 12.98
C LEU A 53 -11.29 4.09 13.11
N GLU A 54 -12.08 4.05 14.19
CA GLU A 54 -13.15 3.09 14.31
C GLU A 54 -14.16 3.33 13.17
N PRO A 55 -14.63 2.29 12.46
CA PRO A 55 -15.56 2.49 11.35
C PRO A 55 -16.91 3.11 11.77
N ALA A 56 -17.22 3.12 13.06
CA ALA A 56 -18.41 3.77 13.63
C ALA A 56 -18.19 5.26 13.99
N SER A 57 -16.95 5.77 13.89
CA SER A 57 -16.65 7.17 14.19
C SER A 57 -17.23 8.09 13.11
N GLU A 58 -17.98 9.11 13.53
CA GLU A 58 -18.49 10.19 12.66
C GLU A 58 -17.52 11.39 12.60
N LYS A 59 -16.47 11.37 13.43
CA LYS A 59 -15.50 12.45 13.49
C LYS A 59 -14.41 12.30 12.41
N PRO A 60 -13.85 13.41 11.89
CA PRO A 60 -12.74 13.37 10.95
C PRO A 60 -11.54 12.59 11.50
N SER A 61 -10.83 11.89 10.63
CA SER A 61 -9.60 11.17 10.97
C SER A 61 -8.47 11.66 10.08
N LEU A 62 -7.36 12.06 10.72
CA LEU A 62 -6.20 12.61 10.02
C LEU A 62 -5.67 11.65 8.94
N LEU A 63 -5.61 10.35 9.24
CA LEU A 63 -5.14 9.35 8.29
C LEU A 63 -6.12 9.22 7.11
N ILE A 64 -7.42 9.06 7.39
CA ILE A 64 -8.42 8.86 6.34
C ILE A 64 -8.52 10.09 5.43
N ASP A 65 -8.49 11.30 6.00
CA ASP A 65 -8.58 12.52 5.23
C ASP A 65 -7.29 12.81 4.44
N GLY A 66 -6.12 12.51 5.00
CA GLY A 66 -4.85 12.54 4.26
C GLY A 66 -4.80 11.55 3.10
N LEU A 67 -5.40 10.36 3.27
CA LEU A 67 -5.54 9.38 2.19
C LEU A 67 -6.48 9.85 1.09
N LYS A 68 -7.63 10.45 1.43
CA LYS A 68 -8.54 11.05 0.42
C LYS A 68 -7.84 12.15 -0.38
N ALA A 69 -7.11 13.04 0.30
CA ALA A 69 -6.35 14.10 -0.36
C ALA A 69 -5.27 13.52 -1.29
N THR A 70 -4.58 12.47 -0.84
CA THR A 70 -3.61 11.72 -1.64
C THR A 70 -4.25 11.08 -2.88
N GLN A 71 -5.40 10.41 -2.74
CA GLN A 71 -6.11 9.78 -3.85
C GLN A 71 -6.54 10.81 -4.90
N GLN A 72 -7.08 11.95 -4.46
CA GLN A 72 -7.43 13.05 -5.35
C GLN A 72 -6.23 13.58 -6.14
N ALA A 73 -5.05 13.63 -5.51
CA ALA A 73 -3.82 14.11 -6.13
C ALA A 73 -3.18 13.13 -7.13
N ILE A 74 -3.47 11.83 -7.01
CA ILE A 74 -2.96 10.76 -7.91
C ILE A 74 -3.88 10.56 -9.13
N SER A 75 -5.07 11.17 -9.16
CA SER A 75 -6.02 11.11 -10.27
C SER A 75 -5.33 11.34 -11.64
N PRO A 76 -5.77 10.68 -12.73
CA PRO A 76 -5.09 10.66 -14.05
C PRO A 76 -4.79 12.02 -14.70
N LEU A 77 -5.22 13.13 -14.10
CA LEU A 77 -5.07 14.50 -14.59
C LEU A 77 -3.68 15.12 -14.37
N GLY A 78 -2.60 14.31 -14.28
CA GLY A 78 -1.21 14.80 -14.36
C GLY A 78 -0.33 14.62 -13.13
N GLY A 79 -0.74 13.88 -12.09
CA GLY A 79 0.07 13.68 -10.88
C GLY A 79 1.29 12.75 -11.03
N ILE A 80 1.29 11.86 -12.03
CA ILE A 80 2.28 10.77 -12.15
C ILE A 80 3.63 11.28 -12.67
N ASP A 81 3.64 12.22 -13.62
CA ASP A 81 4.90 12.77 -14.17
C ASP A 81 5.73 13.51 -13.11
N ASP A 82 5.06 14.21 -12.19
CA ASP A 82 5.72 14.92 -11.09
C ASP A 82 6.24 13.96 -9.99
N MET A 83 5.64 12.77 -9.82
CA MET A 83 6.06 11.75 -8.83
C MET A 83 7.47 11.21 -9.08
N ILE A 84 7.90 11.16 -10.34
CA ILE A 84 9.17 10.53 -10.73
C ILE A 84 10.28 11.58 -10.88
N ARG A 85 9.93 12.84 -11.18
CA ARG A 85 10.88 13.83 -11.73
C ARG A 85 11.27 14.99 -10.81
N GLY A 86 10.81 15.03 -9.56
CA GLY A 86 11.24 16.05 -8.60
C GLY A 86 12.78 16.19 -8.55
N PRO A 87 13.36 17.37 -8.85
CA PRO A 87 14.81 17.54 -8.92
C PRO A 87 15.50 17.28 -7.57
N GLU A 88 14.76 17.50 -6.48
CA GLU A 88 15.22 17.33 -5.10
C GLU A 88 14.77 16.00 -4.49
N ASN A 89 14.33 15.02 -5.30
CA ASN A 89 13.91 13.71 -4.79
C ASN A 89 15.08 13.04 -4.02
N PRO A 90 14.94 12.76 -2.70
CA PRO A 90 16.01 12.20 -1.89
C PRO A 90 16.51 10.84 -2.39
N TYR A 91 15.65 10.04 -3.03
CA TYR A 91 16.02 8.70 -3.52
C TYR A 91 16.92 8.72 -4.76
N ARG A 92 17.28 9.89 -5.31
CA ARG A 92 18.32 10.00 -6.34
C ARG A 92 19.73 9.80 -5.79
N ASP A 93 19.91 9.96 -4.48
CA ASP A 93 21.16 9.60 -3.80
C ASP A 93 21.18 8.09 -3.56
N SER A 94 22.16 7.41 -4.16
CA SER A 94 22.37 5.96 -4.01
C SER A 94 22.46 5.48 -2.56
N LYS A 95 22.93 6.33 -1.62
CA LYS A 95 22.99 5.98 -0.19
C LYS A 95 21.60 5.96 0.43
N ILE A 96 20.73 6.88 0.02
CA ILE A 96 19.34 6.96 0.51
C ILE A 96 18.54 5.81 -0.08
N GLU A 97 18.72 5.52 -1.37
CA GLU A 97 18.12 4.35 -2.03
C GLU A 97 18.55 3.03 -1.37
N ALA A 98 19.85 2.83 -1.14
CA ALA A 98 20.35 1.66 -0.43
C ALA A 98 19.79 1.57 1.00
N GLY A 99 19.74 2.69 1.72
CA GLY A 99 19.13 2.77 3.05
C GLY A 99 17.64 2.41 3.04
N PHE A 100 16.92 2.81 1.99
CA PHE A 100 15.52 2.40 1.80
C PHE A 100 15.38 0.90 1.61
N TRP A 101 16.18 0.28 0.75
CA TRP A 101 16.11 -1.16 0.55
C TRP A 101 16.56 -1.94 1.78
N ASP A 102 17.56 -1.44 2.53
CA ASP A 102 17.95 -1.98 3.83
C ASP A 102 16.79 -1.96 4.85
N PHE A 103 15.94 -0.93 4.79
CA PHE A 103 14.75 -0.79 5.62
C PHE A 103 13.58 -1.67 5.15
N ALA A 104 13.33 -1.69 3.84
CA ALA A 104 12.19 -2.34 3.19
C ALA A 104 12.37 -3.86 2.97
N ASP A 105 13.58 -4.38 3.19
CA ASP A 105 13.94 -5.80 3.10
C ASP A 105 13.05 -6.70 4.00
N ASP A 106 13.20 -8.02 3.88
CA ASP A 106 12.38 -9.05 4.57
C ASP A 106 12.34 -8.91 6.11
N ASN A 107 13.22 -8.11 6.68
CA ASN A 107 13.31 -7.83 8.11
C ASN A 107 12.39 -6.71 8.61
N VAL A 108 11.66 -6.01 7.73
CA VAL A 108 10.75 -4.92 8.16
C VAL A 108 9.70 -5.42 9.17
N THR A 109 9.25 -6.66 9.02
CA THR A 109 8.31 -7.31 9.95
C THR A 109 8.91 -7.52 11.34
N LEU A 110 10.23 -7.68 11.46
CA LEU A 110 10.91 -7.78 12.76
C LEU A 110 10.82 -6.47 13.56
N LEU A 111 10.72 -5.33 12.89
CA LEU A 111 10.53 -4.02 13.55
C LEU A 111 9.16 -3.89 14.22
N LEU A 112 8.19 -4.73 13.84
CA LEU A 112 6.88 -4.82 14.49
C LEU A 112 6.89 -5.75 15.72
N THR A 113 8.00 -6.44 15.98
CA THR A 113 8.14 -7.34 17.13
C THR A 113 8.79 -6.61 18.31
N LYS A 114 8.20 -6.72 19.49
CA LYS A 114 8.67 -6.01 20.70
C LYS A 114 9.94 -6.59 21.33
N PHE A 115 10.39 -7.77 20.89
CA PHE A 115 11.39 -8.57 21.62
C PHE A 115 12.73 -8.76 20.89
N LEU A 116 12.82 -8.46 19.58
CA LEU A 116 14.00 -8.77 18.76
C LEU A 116 14.59 -7.64 17.88
N PRO A 117 14.32 -6.33 18.07
CA PRO A 117 14.67 -5.34 17.05
C PRO A 117 16.18 -5.06 16.89
N CYS A 118 16.95 -4.97 17.98
CA CYS A 118 18.28 -4.34 17.88
C CYS A 118 19.35 -5.17 17.16
N PHE A 119 19.43 -6.49 17.37
CA PHE A 119 20.44 -7.32 16.70
C PHE A 119 19.94 -7.86 15.36
N ALA A 120 18.74 -8.43 15.32
CA ALA A 120 18.20 -9.06 14.11
C ALA A 120 17.74 -8.06 13.04
N ALA A 121 17.33 -6.84 13.43
CA ALA A 121 16.87 -5.80 12.51
C ALA A 121 17.79 -4.57 12.45
N CYS A 122 19.05 -4.72 12.87
CA CYS A 122 20.05 -3.64 12.92
C CYS A 122 20.20 -2.91 11.56
N LYS A 123 20.21 -3.68 10.47
CA LYS A 123 20.24 -3.18 9.08
C LYS A 123 19.02 -2.31 8.78
N ALA A 124 17.83 -2.79 9.09
CA ALA A 124 16.58 -2.07 8.85
C ALA A 124 16.45 -0.80 9.70
N ILE A 125 16.91 -0.82 10.96
CA ILE A 125 16.93 0.37 11.83
C ILE A 125 17.85 1.45 11.25
N LYS A 126 19.05 1.08 10.80
CA LYS A 126 20.01 2.01 10.18
C LYS A 126 19.48 2.55 8.85
N GLY A 127 18.93 1.68 8.01
CA GLY A 127 18.29 2.07 6.75
C GLY A 127 17.17 3.08 6.96
N ARG A 128 16.27 2.80 7.91
CA ARG A 128 15.20 3.73 8.30
C ARG A 128 15.75 5.09 8.73
N ALA A 129 16.78 5.11 9.58
CA ALA A 129 17.37 6.36 10.05
C ALA A 129 17.94 7.21 8.90
N ILE A 130 18.58 6.58 7.90
CA ILE A 130 19.08 7.26 6.70
C ILE A 130 17.94 7.93 5.92
N VAL A 131 16.85 7.20 5.68
CA VAL A 131 15.71 7.72 4.92
C VAL A 131 14.97 8.82 5.68
N VAL A 132 14.76 8.64 6.99
CA VAL A 132 14.11 9.64 7.85
C VAL A 132 14.90 10.94 7.87
N GLU A 133 16.22 10.87 8.04
CA GLU A 133 17.09 12.06 8.02
C GLU A 133 17.00 12.78 6.67
N ALA A 134 17.05 12.04 5.57
CA ALA A 134 16.92 12.61 4.23
C ALA A 134 15.57 13.30 4.01
N MET A 135 14.47 12.68 4.46
CA MET A 135 13.13 13.27 4.37
C MET A 135 12.97 14.50 5.28
N SER A 136 13.58 14.48 6.47
CA SER A 136 13.62 15.64 7.38
C SER A 136 14.31 16.83 6.71
N GLN A 137 15.45 16.61 6.05
CA GLN A 137 16.14 17.64 5.29
C GLN A 137 15.33 18.13 4.08
N TYR A 138 14.66 17.21 3.38
CA TYR A 138 13.77 17.53 2.26
C TYR A 138 12.66 18.51 2.68
N PHE A 139 11.95 18.22 3.79
CA PHE A 139 10.90 19.10 4.31
C PHE A 139 11.43 20.41 4.89
N THR A 140 12.56 20.38 5.59
CA THR A 140 13.17 21.57 6.19
C THR A 140 13.61 22.57 5.13
N LYS A 141 14.09 22.10 3.97
CA LYS A 141 14.46 22.95 2.83
C LYS A 141 13.25 23.48 2.05
N GLY A 142 12.04 22.97 2.32
CA GLY A 142 10.85 23.31 1.55
C GLY A 142 10.79 22.65 0.17
N ALA A 143 11.58 21.60 -0.07
CA ALA A 143 11.72 20.95 -1.37
C ALA A 143 10.42 20.27 -1.85
N GLN A 144 9.50 19.94 -0.93
CA GLN A 144 8.15 19.47 -1.23
C GLN A 144 7.34 20.43 -2.12
N LYS A 145 7.65 21.73 -2.09
CA LYS A 145 7.00 22.73 -2.96
C LYS A 145 7.29 22.48 -4.45
N ASN A 146 8.44 21.89 -4.74
CA ASN A 146 8.85 21.47 -6.08
C ASN A 146 8.65 19.95 -6.30
N GLY A 147 8.09 19.26 -5.31
CA GLY A 147 7.79 17.84 -5.36
C GLY A 147 6.52 17.53 -6.13
N SER A 148 6.14 16.26 -6.09
CA SER A 148 4.95 15.74 -6.75
C SER A 148 3.66 16.24 -6.13
N SER A 149 2.58 16.22 -6.93
CA SER A 149 1.23 16.48 -6.43
C SER A 149 0.89 15.60 -5.22
N LEU A 150 1.37 14.35 -5.22
CA LEU A 150 1.24 13.43 -4.10
C LEU A 150 1.89 13.97 -2.81
N VAL A 151 3.17 14.32 -2.86
CA VAL A 151 3.92 14.80 -1.69
C VAL A 151 3.37 16.15 -1.21
N LYS A 152 2.96 17.03 -2.13
CA LYS A 152 2.32 18.31 -1.81
C LYS A 152 1.01 18.11 -1.06
N ALA A 153 0.13 17.23 -1.55
CA ALA A 153 -1.15 16.94 -0.92
C ALA A 153 -0.96 16.37 0.49
N ARG A 154 -0.08 15.39 0.65
CA ARG A 154 0.23 14.82 1.98
C ARG A 154 0.80 15.84 2.95
N TYR A 155 1.77 16.63 2.49
CA TYR A 155 2.35 17.69 3.30
C TYR A 155 1.28 18.68 3.78
N ALA A 156 0.40 19.12 2.88
CA ALA A 156 -0.69 20.03 3.22
C ALA A 156 -1.67 19.42 4.24
N SER A 157 -1.98 18.12 4.12
CA SER A 157 -2.89 17.42 5.05
C SER A 157 -2.30 17.16 6.44
N LEU A 158 -0.97 17.02 6.55
CA LEU A 158 -0.34 16.51 7.78
C LEU A 158 0.52 17.54 8.52
N SER A 159 1.08 18.52 7.83
CA SER A 159 2.08 19.44 8.39
C SER A 159 1.55 20.36 9.51
N THR A 160 0.24 20.62 9.57
CA THR A 160 -0.38 21.41 10.65
C THR A 160 -0.62 20.58 11.90
N GLU A 161 -0.75 19.26 11.75
CA GLU A 161 -1.07 18.33 12.82
C GLU A 161 0.17 17.61 13.35
N MET A 162 1.19 17.41 12.53
CA MET A 162 2.39 16.63 12.87
C MET A 162 3.65 17.48 12.91
N SER A 163 4.58 17.11 13.78
CA SER A 163 5.93 17.67 13.74
C SER A 163 6.62 17.33 12.40
N HIS A 164 7.58 18.16 11.96
CA HIS A 164 8.39 17.85 10.77
C HIS A 164 9.10 16.49 10.88
N ASP A 165 9.54 16.14 12.09
CA ASP A 165 10.21 14.88 12.39
C ASP A 165 9.27 13.68 12.25
N ASP A 166 8.04 13.77 12.77
CA ASP A 166 7.03 12.73 12.57
C ASP A 166 6.54 12.65 11.13
N LEU A 167 6.47 13.78 10.42
CA LEU A 167 6.14 13.82 8.99
C LEU A 167 7.21 13.11 8.14
N ALA A 168 8.49 13.31 8.45
CA ALA A 168 9.59 12.61 7.80
C ALA A 168 9.52 11.09 8.02
N ARG A 169 9.20 10.65 9.24
CA ARG A 169 9.00 9.22 9.56
C ARG A 169 7.77 8.64 8.88
N PHE A 170 6.69 9.39 8.83
CA PHE A 170 5.47 9.01 8.11
C PHE A 170 5.76 8.78 6.62
N GLU A 171 6.48 9.72 5.98
CA GLU A 171 6.81 9.61 4.56
C GLU A 171 7.83 8.52 4.24
N CYS A 172 8.75 8.23 5.17
CA CYS A 172 9.62 7.06 5.09
C CYS A 172 8.83 5.75 4.95
N VAL A 173 7.78 5.56 5.77
CA VAL A 173 6.93 4.35 5.70
C VAL A 173 6.03 4.37 4.46
N ASN A 174 5.51 5.52 4.05
CA ASN A 174 4.77 5.62 2.79
C ASN A 174 5.62 5.23 1.58
N GLY A 175 6.93 5.54 1.62
CA GLY A 175 7.90 5.07 0.64
C GLY A 175 7.87 3.54 0.48
N ILE A 176 7.75 2.79 1.59
CA ILE A 176 7.59 1.33 1.54
C ILE A 176 6.33 0.98 0.77
N ALA A 177 5.17 1.48 1.21
CA ALA A 177 3.87 1.13 0.61
C ALA A 177 3.81 1.42 -0.90
N ILE A 178 4.54 2.44 -1.37
CA ILE A 178 4.62 2.78 -2.80
C ILE A 178 5.63 1.87 -3.52
N MET A 179 6.90 1.88 -3.09
CA MET A 179 7.98 1.29 -3.88
C MET A 179 7.99 -0.24 -3.83
N THR A 180 7.69 -0.86 -2.70
CA THR A 180 7.69 -2.34 -2.59
C THR A 180 6.54 -2.98 -3.36
N ASN A 181 5.51 -2.21 -3.71
CA ASN A 181 4.42 -2.65 -4.58
C ASN A 181 4.67 -2.27 -6.05
N MET A 182 5.13 -1.05 -6.31
CA MET A 182 5.30 -0.53 -7.67
C MET A 182 6.46 -1.21 -8.42
N VAL A 183 7.59 -1.46 -7.76
CA VAL A 183 8.77 -2.05 -8.41
C VAL A 183 8.49 -3.48 -8.90
N PRO A 184 7.97 -4.42 -8.08
CA PRO A 184 7.62 -5.75 -8.55
C PRO A 184 6.48 -5.74 -9.57
N ALA A 185 5.48 -4.87 -9.42
CA ALA A 185 4.38 -4.76 -10.38
C ALA A 185 4.88 -4.36 -11.78
N ALA A 186 5.78 -3.36 -11.85
CA ALA A 186 6.40 -2.95 -13.10
C ALA A 186 7.26 -4.07 -13.69
N PHE A 187 8.11 -4.71 -12.86
CA PHE A 187 8.94 -5.84 -13.29
C PHE A 187 8.10 -6.98 -13.89
N TRP A 188 7.05 -7.43 -13.19
CA TRP A 188 6.23 -8.54 -13.65
C TRP A 188 5.41 -8.20 -14.91
N THR A 189 5.01 -6.94 -15.05
CA THR A 189 4.35 -6.46 -16.28
C THR A 189 5.30 -6.58 -17.47
N ILE A 190 6.53 -6.06 -17.34
CA ILE A 190 7.57 -6.17 -18.37
C ILE A 190 7.90 -7.65 -18.66
N PHE A 191 8.07 -8.45 -17.61
CA PHE A 191 8.41 -9.87 -17.71
C PHE A 191 7.39 -10.66 -18.54
N HIS A 192 6.10 -10.34 -18.45
CA HIS A 192 5.05 -11.04 -19.21
C HIS A 192 4.82 -10.45 -20.61
N ILE A 193 5.22 -9.20 -20.87
CA ILE A 193 5.08 -8.56 -22.18
C ILE A 193 6.23 -8.96 -23.11
N PHE A 194 7.48 -8.85 -22.65
CA PHE A 194 8.66 -8.95 -23.52
C PHE A 194 8.87 -10.32 -24.20
N PRO A 195 8.53 -11.46 -23.57
CA PRO A 195 8.65 -12.76 -24.22
C PRO A 195 7.61 -13.03 -25.32
N ASP A 196 6.53 -12.24 -25.41
CA ASP A 196 5.47 -12.38 -26.41
C ASP A 196 5.62 -11.28 -27.49
N PRO A 197 6.15 -11.62 -28.69
CA PRO A 197 6.41 -10.63 -29.74
C PRO A 197 5.14 -9.94 -30.24
N GLU A 198 4.00 -10.63 -30.26
CA GLU A 198 2.73 -10.07 -30.73
C GLU A 198 2.19 -9.05 -29.72
N LEU A 199 2.20 -9.43 -28.43
CA LEU A 199 1.80 -8.53 -27.35
C LEU A 199 2.72 -7.31 -27.26
N LEU A 200 4.03 -7.50 -27.36
CA LEU A 200 5.01 -6.42 -27.32
C LEU A 200 4.79 -5.42 -28.49
N GLU A 201 4.53 -5.93 -29.69
CA GLU A 201 4.24 -5.08 -30.85
C GLU A 201 2.93 -4.32 -30.68
N GLU A 202 1.90 -4.95 -30.11
CA GLU A 202 0.63 -4.29 -29.83
C GLU A 202 0.78 -3.19 -28.78
N VAL A 203 1.54 -3.44 -27.70
CA VAL A 203 1.87 -2.42 -26.70
C VAL A 203 2.59 -1.23 -27.35
N ARG A 204 3.58 -1.48 -28.21
CA ARG A 204 4.33 -0.41 -28.91
C ARG A 204 3.44 0.44 -29.81
N LYS A 205 2.48 -0.17 -30.52
CA LYS A 205 1.53 0.56 -31.35
C LYS A 205 0.60 1.46 -30.54
N GLN A 206 0.20 1.03 -29.34
CA GLN A 206 -0.81 1.73 -28.53
C GLN A 206 -0.23 2.77 -27.55
N VAL A 207 1.05 2.66 -27.17
CA VAL A 207 1.64 3.46 -26.07
C VAL A 207 1.59 4.98 -26.29
N LEU A 208 1.56 5.42 -27.54
CA LEU A 208 1.51 6.86 -27.89
C LEU A 208 0.08 7.43 -27.92
N LYS A 209 -0.95 6.62 -27.62
CA LYS A 209 -2.35 7.02 -27.67
C LYS A 209 -3.04 6.78 -26.32
N ASP A 210 -3.65 5.61 -26.13
CA ASP A 210 -4.46 5.29 -24.96
C ASP A 210 -3.99 4.01 -24.22
N ALA A 211 -3.05 3.26 -24.81
CA ALA A 211 -2.39 2.07 -24.25
C ALA A 211 -3.29 1.03 -23.51
N PRO A 212 -4.53 0.72 -23.93
CA PRO A 212 -5.42 -0.15 -23.15
C PRO A 212 -4.86 -1.54 -22.89
N ILE A 213 -4.09 -2.11 -23.83
CA ILE A 213 -3.46 -3.42 -23.62
C ILE A 213 -2.36 -3.38 -22.56
N LEU A 214 -1.62 -2.26 -22.43
CA LEU A 214 -0.59 -2.09 -21.42
C LEU A 214 -1.22 -2.04 -20.02
N PHE A 215 -2.28 -1.26 -19.85
CA PHE A 215 -3.03 -1.21 -18.59
C PHE A 215 -3.64 -2.57 -18.23
N SER A 216 -4.22 -3.25 -19.22
CA SER A 216 -4.77 -4.59 -19.00
C SER A 216 -3.69 -5.61 -18.63
N ALA A 217 -2.53 -5.58 -19.28
CA ALA A 217 -1.40 -6.45 -18.95
C ALA A 217 -0.85 -6.17 -17.54
N GLN A 218 -0.82 -4.90 -17.12
CA GLN A 218 -0.42 -4.52 -15.76
C GLN A 218 -1.41 -5.06 -14.70
N GLN A 219 -2.72 -4.90 -14.94
CA GLN A 219 -3.75 -5.45 -14.05
C GLN A 219 -3.68 -6.99 -13.98
N GLU A 220 -3.45 -7.64 -15.12
CA GLU A 220 -3.27 -9.09 -15.18
C GLU A 220 -1.98 -9.53 -14.47
N ALA A 221 -0.89 -8.76 -14.54
CA ALA A 221 0.33 -9.05 -13.81
C ALA A 221 0.11 -8.97 -12.30
N LEU A 222 -0.65 -7.96 -11.83
CA LEU A 222 -1.06 -7.86 -10.44
C LEU A 222 -1.95 -9.03 -10.01
N ARG A 223 -2.98 -9.39 -10.79
CA ARG A 223 -3.81 -10.57 -10.51
C ARG A 223 -2.93 -11.83 -10.41
N PHE A 224 -2.07 -12.06 -11.40
CA PHE A 224 -1.34 -13.32 -11.53
C PHE A 224 -0.17 -13.45 -10.54
N ARG A 225 0.56 -12.36 -10.25
CA ARG A 225 1.79 -12.43 -9.45
C ARG A 225 1.64 -11.93 -8.02
N ALA A 226 0.67 -11.06 -7.72
CA ALA A 226 0.54 -10.55 -6.36
C ALA A 226 0.14 -11.66 -5.38
N THR A 227 0.91 -11.76 -4.31
CA THR A 227 0.66 -12.65 -3.16
C THR A 227 0.18 -11.87 -1.93
N GLY A 228 -0.20 -10.60 -2.12
CA GLY A 228 -0.53 -9.68 -1.05
C GLY A 228 -1.61 -10.21 -0.11
N THR A 229 -1.37 -10.08 1.19
CA THR A 229 -2.36 -10.32 2.24
C THR A 229 -3.14 -9.04 2.52
N GLN A 230 -4.45 -9.15 2.69
CA GLN A 230 -5.27 -8.02 3.14
C GLN A 230 -5.70 -8.24 4.60
N PRO A 231 -4.91 -7.76 5.57
CA PRO A 231 -5.29 -7.87 6.97
C PRO A 231 -6.42 -6.88 7.30
N ARG A 232 -7.29 -7.28 8.21
CA ARG A 232 -8.31 -6.42 8.82
C ARG A 232 -8.35 -6.70 10.32
N MET A 233 -8.46 -5.64 11.12
CA MET A 233 -8.83 -5.78 12.53
C MET A 233 -10.33 -5.89 12.67
N ILE A 234 -10.77 -6.80 13.53
CA ILE A 234 -12.16 -6.95 13.90
C ILE A 234 -12.46 -5.93 15.01
N MET A 235 -13.27 -4.92 14.70
CA MET A 235 -13.54 -3.77 15.57
C MET A 235 -14.69 -4.03 16.55
N GLY A 236 -15.49 -5.07 16.30
CA GLY A 236 -16.57 -5.57 17.14
C GLY A 236 -16.89 -7.02 16.78
N ASP A 237 -17.41 -7.78 17.75
CA ASP A 237 -17.82 -9.18 17.51
C ASP A 237 -18.74 -9.28 16.30
N MET A 238 -18.44 -10.21 15.38
CA MET A 238 -19.17 -10.37 14.14
C MET A 238 -19.30 -11.84 13.74
N ILE A 239 -20.31 -12.13 12.93
CA ILE A 239 -20.61 -13.48 12.46
C ILE A 239 -20.46 -13.54 10.93
N LEU A 240 -19.80 -14.58 10.42
CA LEU A 240 -19.53 -14.82 9.00
C LEU A 240 -20.09 -16.16 8.53
N GLY A 241 -20.32 -16.25 7.21
CA GLY A 241 -20.65 -17.50 6.53
C GLY A 241 -21.99 -18.09 6.96
N ASN A 242 -23.06 -17.29 6.98
CA ASN A 242 -24.40 -17.72 7.36
C ASN A 242 -24.45 -18.36 8.77
N ASN A 243 -23.97 -17.62 9.78
CA ASN A 243 -23.94 -18.05 11.19
C ASN A 243 -22.97 -19.17 11.56
N GLN A 244 -21.96 -19.43 10.73
CA GLN A 244 -20.99 -20.49 10.99
C GLN A 244 -19.79 -20.06 11.85
N TYR A 245 -19.31 -18.82 11.68
CA TYR A 245 -18.06 -18.38 12.29
C TYR A 245 -18.24 -17.10 13.10
N LEU A 246 -17.97 -17.15 14.40
CA LEU A 246 -17.86 -15.97 15.27
C LEU A 246 -16.42 -15.47 15.27
N LEU A 247 -16.22 -14.24 14.79
CA LEU A 247 -14.98 -13.49 14.95
C LEU A 247 -15.14 -12.50 16.09
N ARG A 248 -14.25 -12.57 17.08
CA ARG A 248 -14.30 -11.69 18.25
C ARG A 248 -13.62 -10.36 17.96
N LYS A 249 -14.09 -9.30 18.60
CA LYS A 249 -13.41 -8.01 18.68
C LYS A 249 -11.93 -8.21 19.06
N ASP A 250 -11.08 -7.36 18.49
CA ASP A 250 -9.62 -7.36 18.67
C ASP A 250 -8.89 -8.58 18.07
N SER A 251 -9.61 -9.48 17.39
CA SER A 251 -8.98 -10.47 16.51
C SER A 251 -8.61 -9.85 15.15
N MET A 252 -7.73 -10.54 14.43
CA MET A 252 -7.33 -10.16 13.08
C MET A 252 -7.84 -11.20 12.09
N VAL A 253 -8.26 -10.75 10.91
CA VAL A 253 -8.52 -11.60 9.76
C VAL A 253 -7.59 -11.23 8.61
N ILE A 254 -7.01 -12.24 7.97
CA ILE A 254 -6.18 -12.11 6.77
C ILE A 254 -6.95 -12.69 5.60
N ILE A 255 -7.24 -11.85 4.61
CA ILE A 255 -7.78 -12.29 3.32
C ILE A 255 -6.60 -12.74 2.45
N ALA A 256 -6.61 -14.02 2.06
CA ALA A 256 -5.60 -14.61 1.20
C ALA A 256 -5.94 -14.36 -0.28
N ASN A 257 -5.53 -13.21 -0.82
CA ASN A 257 -5.91 -12.80 -2.18
C ASN A 257 -5.49 -13.79 -3.27
N ARG A 258 -4.42 -14.56 -3.07
CA ARG A 258 -4.00 -15.58 -4.03
C ARG A 258 -5.11 -16.60 -4.32
N ALA A 259 -5.93 -16.96 -3.32
CA ALA A 259 -7.07 -17.86 -3.54
C ALA A 259 -8.12 -17.23 -4.47
N LEU A 260 -8.39 -15.92 -4.30
CA LEU A 260 -9.29 -15.18 -5.19
C LEU A 260 -8.73 -15.04 -6.60
N HIS A 261 -7.45 -14.68 -6.71
CA HIS A 261 -6.81 -14.39 -8.00
C HIS A 261 -6.76 -15.61 -8.92
N TYR A 262 -6.76 -16.83 -8.36
CA TYR A 262 -6.72 -18.10 -9.10
C TYR A 262 -8.03 -18.89 -9.01
N SER A 263 -9.09 -18.30 -8.46
CA SER A 263 -10.40 -18.95 -8.38
C SER A 263 -10.97 -19.18 -9.78
N LYS A 264 -11.15 -20.44 -10.17
CA LYS A 264 -11.80 -20.80 -11.44
C LYS A 264 -13.27 -20.39 -11.50
N GLU A 265 -13.93 -20.31 -10.35
CA GLU A 265 -15.30 -19.79 -10.25
C GLU A 265 -15.35 -18.32 -10.67
N THR A 266 -14.34 -17.53 -10.30
CA THR A 266 -14.28 -16.09 -10.61
C THR A 266 -13.69 -15.79 -11.98
N TRP A 267 -12.62 -16.50 -12.37
CA TRP A 267 -11.81 -16.20 -13.55
C TRP A 267 -11.93 -17.22 -14.69
N GLY A 268 -12.78 -18.23 -14.52
CA GLY A 268 -12.96 -19.33 -15.46
C GLY A 268 -11.85 -20.38 -15.42
N GLU A 269 -11.91 -21.36 -16.31
CA GLU A 269 -10.96 -22.48 -16.35
C GLU A 269 -9.51 -22.06 -16.61
N THR A 270 -9.29 -20.88 -17.22
CA THR A 270 -7.95 -20.34 -17.51
C THR A 270 -7.39 -19.45 -16.40
N ALA A 271 -7.88 -19.56 -15.15
CA ALA A 271 -7.45 -18.72 -14.03
C ALA A 271 -5.94 -18.80 -13.73
N ASP A 272 -5.31 -19.93 -14.08
CA ASP A 272 -3.90 -20.24 -13.93
C ASP A 272 -3.03 -19.81 -15.13
N LEU A 273 -3.62 -19.18 -16.14
CA LEU A 273 -2.91 -18.61 -17.28
C LEU A 273 -2.83 -17.09 -17.17
N PHE A 274 -1.74 -16.53 -17.66
CA PHE A 274 -1.61 -15.08 -17.85
C PHE A 274 -2.29 -14.68 -19.17
N ARG A 275 -3.25 -13.75 -19.10
CA ARG A 275 -3.98 -13.23 -20.27
C ARG A 275 -3.94 -11.70 -20.30
N ALA A 276 -3.02 -11.15 -21.09
CA ALA A 276 -2.79 -9.70 -21.15
C ALA A 276 -4.03 -8.86 -21.47
N ASN A 277 -5.00 -9.42 -22.21
CA ASN A 277 -6.23 -8.73 -22.63
C ASN A 277 -7.43 -8.93 -21.69
N HIS A 278 -7.25 -9.54 -20.52
CA HIS A 278 -8.34 -9.90 -19.61
C HIS A 278 -9.18 -8.70 -19.12
N PHE A 279 -8.56 -7.51 -19.07
CA PHE A 279 -9.16 -6.26 -18.64
C PHE A 279 -9.37 -5.27 -19.80
N CYS A 280 -9.06 -5.63 -21.04
CA CYS A 280 -9.37 -4.79 -22.20
C CYS A 280 -10.88 -4.58 -22.35
N GLY A 281 -11.31 -3.33 -22.56
CA GLY A 281 -12.73 -2.99 -22.71
C GLY A 281 -13.56 -3.10 -21.43
N LYS A 282 -12.99 -3.68 -20.35
CA LYS A 282 -13.47 -3.48 -18.99
C LYS A 282 -12.90 -2.12 -18.58
N VAL A 283 -13.77 -1.11 -18.52
CA VAL A 283 -13.36 0.17 -17.90
C VAL A 283 -12.68 -0.20 -16.59
N PRO A 284 -11.48 0.32 -16.27
CA PRO A 284 -11.02 0.30 -14.90
C PRO A 284 -12.11 1.02 -14.10
N GLY A 285 -13.06 0.28 -13.52
CA GLY A 285 -13.94 0.85 -12.50
C GLY A 285 -13.01 1.52 -11.50
N PRO A 286 -13.28 2.78 -11.11
CA PRO A 286 -12.28 3.77 -10.70
C PRO A 286 -11.15 3.10 -9.92
N ALA A 287 -10.13 2.69 -10.67
CA ALA A 287 -8.88 2.25 -10.12
C ALA A 287 -8.22 3.59 -9.87
N PHE A 288 -8.30 4.02 -8.61
CA PHE A 288 -8.08 5.37 -8.05
C PHE A 288 -9.36 6.21 -7.94
#